data_AF-A0A7S4NHN0-F1
#
_entry.id   AF-A0A7S4NHN0-F1
#
_cell.length_a   1.000
_cell.length_b   1.000
_cell.length_c   1.000
_cell.angle_alpha   90.00
_cell.angle_beta   90.00
_cell.angle_gamma   90.00
#
_symmetry.space_group_name_H-M   'P 1'
#
loop_
_entity.id
_entity.type
_entity.pdbx_description
1 polymer ?
#
loop_
_entity_poly.entity_id
_entity_poly.type
_entity_poly.pdbx_seq_one_letter_code
_entity_poly.pdbx_strand_id
1 'polypeptide(L)'
;INWICRNIVQFQGFINDELAGQRPVVLTEMVSMTSLADFLQERQTLYGEGQWRPNRMVSLGWCIGMEKGLAFLHSRQPPLIHSDLKPANLILSEDLTNIKIADFGLGSSVDHSEARDPSVWERQRNFGTGTYRYMAPELADRACAPNEQTDVYSSAIIMWEICTGMMAFSHAIHLLADENVRKFLRPPVDRIGWVPLINVIEAAWHQEPSRRPTASMICDQLQGLIKQSQTRFQRFRSCFL
;
A
#
# COMPACT_ATOMS: atom_id res chain seq x y z
N ILE A 1 23.26 -2.11 11.81
CA ILE A 1 22.42 -2.14 10.58
C ILE A 1 21.60 -0.86 10.58
N ASN A 2 21.83 0.07 9.66
CA ASN A 2 21.08 1.33 9.60
C ASN A 2 19.70 1.07 8.99
N TRP A 3 18.67 0.99 9.84
CA TRP A 3 17.25 0.78 9.51
C TRP A 3 16.54 2.07 9.07
N ILE A 4 17.26 3.02 8.49
CA ILE A 4 16.73 4.37 8.25
C ILE A 4 16.18 4.44 6.82
N CYS A 5 14.87 4.25 6.69
CA CYS A 5 14.11 4.61 5.50
C CYS A 5 13.13 5.72 5.85
N ARG A 6 13.16 6.84 5.11
CA ARG A 6 12.27 7.98 5.37
C ARG A 6 10.79 7.68 5.10
N ASN A 7 10.49 6.57 4.43
CA ASN A 7 9.16 6.11 4.07
C ASN A 7 8.69 4.92 4.91
N ILE A 8 9.37 4.61 6.00
CA ILE A 8 8.97 3.61 7.00
C ILE A 8 8.87 4.32 8.35
N VAL A 9 7.80 4.06 9.10
CA VAL A 9 7.67 4.53 10.49
C VAL A 9 8.75 3.85 11.32
N GLN A 10 9.61 4.64 11.94
CA GLN A 10 10.78 4.12 12.64
C GLN A 10 10.39 3.42 13.94
N PHE A 11 10.79 2.15 14.08
CA PHE A 11 10.74 1.42 15.35
C PHE A 11 11.80 1.98 16.32
N GLN A 12 11.37 2.32 17.53
CA GLN A 12 12.23 2.90 18.57
C GLN A 12 12.55 1.91 19.69
N GLY A 13 11.70 0.90 19.90
CA GLY A 13 11.91 -0.13 20.91
C GLY A 13 10.63 -0.89 21.23
N PHE A 14 10.68 -1.77 22.21
CA PHE A 14 9.49 -2.42 22.77
C PHE A 14 9.61 -2.47 24.29
N ILE A 15 8.47 -2.40 24.96
CA ILE A 15 8.34 -2.60 26.40
C ILE A 15 7.71 -3.98 26.57
N ASN A 16 8.46 -4.89 27.21
CA ASN A 16 7.97 -6.20 27.58
C ASN A 16 8.07 -6.32 29.11
N ASP A 17 6.95 -6.10 29.79
CA ASP A 17 6.86 -6.33 31.24
C ASP A 17 6.23 -7.70 31.49
N GLU A 18 7.07 -8.74 31.36
CA GLU A 18 6.67 -10.13 31.56
C GLU A 18 6.20 -10.41 32.99
N LEU A 19 6.63 -9.58 33.96
CA LEU A 19 6.28 -9.73 35.37
C LEU A 19 4.88 -9.19 35.70
N ALA A 20 4.36 -8.25 34.90
CA ALA A 20 3.03 -7.67 35.09
C ALA A 20 1.91 -8.38 34.30
N GLY A 21 2.22 -9.41 33.51
CA GLY A 21 1.25 -10.11 32.65
C GLY A 21 0.63 -9.21 31.56
N GLN A 22 1.29 -8.10 31.23
CA GLN A 22 0.81 -7.15 30.22
C GLN A 22 1.25 -7.56 28.82
N ARG A 23 0.45 -7.19 27.81
CA ARG A 23 0.83 -7.40 26.41
C ARG A 23 2.04 -6.54 26.06
N PRO A 24 3.00 -7.06 25.27
CA PRO A 24 4.13 -6.25 24.79
C PRO A 24 3.66 -4.98 24.08
N VAL A 25 4.30 -3.86 24.38
CA VAL A 25 4.01 -2.56 23.74
C VAL A 25 5.15 -2.20 22.79
N VAL A 26 4.83 -1.93 21.54
CA VAL A 26 5.80 -1.46 20.53
C VAL A 26 5.88 0.06 20.57
N LEU A 27 7.10 0.60 20.69
CA LEU A 27 7.40 2.02 20.63
C LEU A 27 7.87 2.37 19.22
N THR A 28 7.19 3.31 18.59
CA THR A 28 7.54 3.86 17.28
C THR A 28 7.82 5.35 17.39
N GLU A 29 8.39 5.95 16.34
CA GLU A 29 8.44 7.41 16.25
C GLU A 29 7.03 7.99 16.40
N MET A 30 6.92 9.06 17.18
CA MET A 30 5.66 9.78 17.29
C MET A 30 5.35 10.41 15.93
N VAL A 31 4.38 9.84 15.24
CA VAL A 31 3.85 10.42 14.01
C VAL A 31 2.62 11.23 14.41
N SER A 32 2.74 12.55 14.52
CA SER A 32 1.63 13.47 14.85
C SER A 32 0.62 13.64 13.71
N MET A 33 0.48 12.63 12.85
CA MET A 33 -0.14 12.71 11.54
C MET A 33 -1.28 11.70 11.44
N THR A 34 -2.12 11.87 10.43
CA THR A 34 -3.29 11.01 10.19
C THR A 34 -2.96 9.87 9.23
N SER A 35 -3.69 8.75 9.34
CA SER A 35 -3.60 7.67 8.36
C SER A 35 -4.19 8.12 7.02
N LEU A 36 -3.77 7.49 5.93
CA LEU A 36 -4.37 7.72 4.61
C LEU A 36 -5.85 7.34 4.63
N ALA A 37 -6.23 6.29 5.39
CA ALA A 37 -7.64 5.90 5.57
C ALA A 37 -8.48 7.04 6.16
N ASP A 38 -8.05 7.57 7.30
CA ASP A 38 -8.77 8.64 8.01
C ASP A 38 -8.83 9.92 7.18
N PHE A 39 -7.71 10.27 6.54
CA PHE A 39 -7.66 11.43 5.66
C PHE A 39 -8.62 11.31 4.48
N LEU A 40 -8.63 10.17 3.78
CA LEU A 40 -9.57 9.97 2.65
C LEU A 40 -11.02 9.95 3.13
N GLN A 41 -11.31 9.36 4.30
CA GLN A 41 -12.65 9.34 4.89
C GLN A 41 -13.13 10.75 5.27
N GLU A 42 -12.25 11.57 5.85
CA GLU A 42 -12.54 12.98 6.16
C GLU A 42 -12.89 13.74 4.87
N ARG A 43 -12.09 13.59 3.82
CA ARG A 43 -12.36 14.26 2.52
C ARG A 43 -13.66 13.79 1.90
N GLN A 44 -13.98 12.50 1.96
CA GLN A 44 -15.27 11.99 1.50
C GLN A 44 -16.43 12.57 2.31
N THR A 45 -16.26 12.74 3.62
CA THR A 45 -17.29 13.34 4.49
C THR A 45 -17.52 14.82 4.17
N LEU A 46 -16.44 15.56 3.89
CA LEU A 46 -16.51 17.00 3.62
C LEU A 46 -17.04 17.33 2.23
N TYR A 47 -16.69 16.55 1.20
CA TYR A 47 -17.00 16.88 -0.19
C TYR A 47 -18.04 15.94 -0.83
N GLY A 48 -18.28 14.77 -0.24
CA GLY A 48 -19.07 13.68 -0.84
C GLY A 48 -18.21 12.67 -1.61
N GLU A 49 -18.71 11.44 -1.74
CA GLU A 49 -17.99 10.32 -2.38
C GLU A 49 -17.58 10.67 -3.82
N GLY A 50 -16.28 10.58 -4.10
CA GLY A 50 -15.68 10.88 -5.40
C GLY A 50 -15.66 12.36 -5.80
N GLN A 51 -16.31 13.26 -5.06
CA GLN A 51 -16.32 14.69 -5.41
C GLN A 51 -14.97 15.36 -5.17
N TRP A 52 -14.14 14.77 -4.31
CA TRP A 52 -12.79 15.20 -4.04
C TRP A 52 -11.76 14.13 -4.43
N ARG A 53 -10.62 14.58 -4.94
CA ARG A 53 -9.42 13.76 -5.11
C ARG A 53 -8.18 14.65 -5.00
N PRO A 54 -7.02 14.10 -4.60
CA PRO A 54 -5.78 14.86 -4.61
C PRO A 54 -5.41 15.28 -6.05
N ASN A 55 -4.62 16.35 -6.17
CA ASN A 55 -4.03 16.68 -7.47
C ASN A 55 -2.99 15.62 -7.85
N ARG A 56 -2.72 15.50 -9.16
CA ARG A 56 -1.84 14.44 -9.70
C ARG A 56 -0.44 14.41 -9.07
N MET A 57 0.13 15.56 -8.73
CA MET A 57 1.48 15.62 -8.16
C MET A 57 1.50 15.10 -6.73
N VAL A 58 0.48 15.43 -5.92
CA VAL A 58 0.32 14.90 -4.56
C VAL A 58 0.05 13.40 -4.61
N SER A 59 -0.85 12.94 -5.49
CA SER A 59 -1.10 11.50 -5.70
C SER A 59 0.19 10.74 -6.03
N LEU A 60 1.00 11.25 -6.97
CA LEU A 60 2.30 10.64 -7.29
C LEU A 60 3.26 10.66 -6.12
N GLY A 61 3.32 11.75 -5.35
CA GLY A 61 4.17 11.85 -4.16
C GLY A 61 3.86 10.75 -3.15
N TRP A 62 2.57 10.54 -2.88
CA TRP A 62 2.08 9.47 -2.00
C TRP A 62 2.38 8.07 -2.54
N CYS A 63 2.07 7.80 -3.82
CA CYS A 63 2.38 6.51 -4.43
C CYS A 63 3.88 6.22 -4.43
N ILE A 64 4.72 7.19 -4.79
CA ILE A 64 6.19 7.03 -4.77
C ILE A 64 6.69 6.79 -3.34
N GLY A 65 6.14 7.49 -2.34
CA GLY A 65 6.48 7.30 -0.94
C GLY A 65 6.20 5.87 -0.47
N MET A 66 5.00 5.37 -0.76
CA MET A 66 4.60 4.00 -0.47
C MET A 66 5.52 2.99 -1.16
N GLU A 67 5.76 3.11 -2.46
CA GLU A 67 6.59 2.17 -3.22
C GLU A 67 8.06 2.17 -2.78
N LYS A 68 8.60 3.33 -2.34
CA LYS A 68 9.93 3.40 -1.71
C LYS A 68 9.99 2.63 -0.39
N GLY A 69 8.94 2.73 0.42
CA GLY A 69 8.81 1.97 1.66
C GLY A 69 8.81 0.47 1.37
N LEU A 70 7.95 0.01 0.45
CA LEU A 70 7.88 -1.40 0.07
C LEU A 70 9.19 -1.91 -0.52
N ALA A 71 9.80 -1.18 -1.45
CA ALA A 71 11.10 -1.55 -2.02
C ALA A 71 12.19 -1.67 -0.94
N PHE A 72 12.15 -0.83 0.10
CA PHE A 72 13.05 -0.95 1.24
C PHE A 72 12.82 -2.24 2.04
N LEU A 73 11.56 -2.59 2.33
CA LEU A 73 11.22 -3.83 3.05
C LEU A 73 11.60 -5.08 2.23
N HIS A 74 11.25 -5.11 0.94
CA HIS A 74 11.52 -6.23 0.04
C HIS A 74 13.01 -6.42 -0.26
N SER A 75 13.83 -5.38 -0.14
CA SER A 75 15.29 -5.48 -0.32
C SER A 75 16.05 -6.01 0.89
N ARG A 76 15.37 -6.31 2.01
CA ARG A 76 16.01 -6.94 3.17
C ARG A 76 16.42 -8.39 2.85
N GLN A 77 17.31 -8.95 3.66
CA GLN A 77 17.71 -10.35 3.57
C GLN A 77 17.53 -11.03 4.92
N PRO A 78 16.52 -11.91 5.07
CA PRO A 78 15.47 -12.22 4.09
C PRO A 78 14.53 -11.02 3.82
N PRO A 79 13.80 -11.01 2.69
CA PRO A 79 12.80 -9.98 2.40
C PRO A 79 11.76 -9.86 3.51
N LEU A 80 11.43 -8.63 3.89
CA LEU A 80 10.34 -8.36 4.84
C LEU A 80 9.05 -8.12 4.06
N ILE A 81 8.05 -8.95 4.32
CA ILE A 81 6.72 -8.83 3.70
C ILE A 81 5.82 -8.04 4.65
N HIS A 82 5.11 -7.04 4.13
CA HIS A 82 4.20 -6.24 4.95
C HIS A 82 2.97 -7.08 5.37
N SER A 83 2.37 -7.82 4.44
CA SER A 83 1.25 -8.77 4.62
C SER A 83 -0.13 -8.20 5.01
N ASP A 84 -0.20 -6.99 5.59
CA ASP A 84 -1.46 -6.28 5.86
C ASP A 84 -1.44 -4.84 5.32
N LEU A 85 -0.95 -4.64 4.08
CA LEU A 85 -0.82 -3.31 3.52
C LEU A 85 -2.21 -2.74 3.19
N LYS A 86 -2.56 -1.62 3.82
CA LYS A 86 -3.85 -0.93 3.67
C LYS A 86 -3.69 0.56 4.02
N PRO A 87 -4.62 1.44 3.62
CA PRO A 87 -4.53 2.88 3.89
C PRO A 87 -4.44 3.24 5.38
N ALA A 88 -4.97 2.41 6.28
CA ALA A 88 -4.84 2.63 7.73
C ALA A 88 -3.39 2.46 8.22
N ASN A 89 -2.57 1.68 7.51
CA ASN A 89 -1.17 1.42 7.82
C ASN A 89 -0.23 2.34 7.00
N LEU A 90 -0.78 3.39 6.39
CA LEU A 90 -0.03 4.41 5.65
C LEU A 90 -0.24 5.75 6.32
N ILE A 91 0.84 6.36 6.82
CA ILE A 91 0.78 7.62 7.54
C ILE A 91 1.24 8.75 6.63
N LEU A 92 0.42 9.78 6.49
CA LEU A 92 0.75 10.96 5.69
C LEU A 92 1.80 11.82 6.40
N SER A 93 2.71 12.46 5.68
CA SER A 93 3.63 13.45 6.24
C SER A 93 2.87 14.72 6.70
N GLU A 94 3.46 15.53 7.58
CA GLU A 94 2.86 16.76 8.11
C GLU A 94 2.52 17.77 6.99
N ASP A 95 3.38 17.87 5.99
CA ASP A 95 3.18 18.71 4.80
C ASP A 95 2.23 18.06 3.76
N LEU A 96 1.72 16.86 4.04
CA LEU A 96 0.86 16.05 3.18
C LEU A 96 1.46 15.74 1.80
N THR A 97 2.79 15.79 1.65
CA THR A 97 3.45 15.54 0.35
C THR A 97 3.92 14.09 0.18
N ASN A 98 4.00 13.32 1.26
CA ASN A 98 4.62 12.00 1.27
C ASN A 98 3.90 11.04 2.22
N ILE A 99 4.22 9.74 2.14
CA ILE A 99 3.68 8.68 2.99
C ILE A 99 4.80 7.88 3.65
N LYS A 100 4.55 7.43 4.88
CA LYS A 100 5.32 6.40 5.59
C LYS A 100 4.48 5.14 5.81
N ILE A 101 5.08 3.97 5.67
CA ILE A 101 4.45 2.68 6.01
C ILE A 101 4.61 2.43 7.50
N ALA A 102 3.51 2.11 8.18
CA ALA A 102 3.43 1.70 9.59
C ALA A 102 3.02 0.23 9.71
N ASP A 103 3.06 -0.32 10.93
CA ASP A 103 2.52 -1.65 11.28
C ASP A 103 3.01 -2.82 10.39
N PHE A 104 4.25 -2.71 9.91
CA PHE A 104 4.92 -3.77 9.17
C PHE A 104 5.53 -4.81 10.13
N GLY A 105 5.58 -6.08 9.71
CA GLY A 105 6.24 -7.14 10.46
C GLY A 105 5.44 -7.77 11.61
N LEU A 106 4.24 -7.26 11.93
CA LEU A 106 3.36 -7.89 12.94
C LEU A 106 2.76 -9.22 12.46
N GLY A 107 2.68 -9.45 11.15
CA GLY A 107 2.23 -10.72 10.56
C GLY A 107 3.34 -11.77 10.39
N SER A 108 4.57 -11.50 10.84
CA SER A 108 5.76 -12.32 10.53
C SER A 108 6.65 -12.63 11.73
N SER A 109 6.17 -12.47 12.97
CA SER A 109 6.91 -12.89 14.19
C SER A 109 6.90 -14.42 14.35
N VAL A 110 7.32 -15.11 13.30
CA VAL A 110 7.54 -16.54 13.25
C VAL A 110 8.99 -16.68 12.81
N ASP A 111 9.76 -17.49 13.55
CA ASP A 111 11.12 -17.84 13.20
C ASP A 111 11.23 -18.08 11.68
N HIS A 112 12.22 -17.50 11.01
CA HIS A 112 12.28 -17.48 9.54
C HIS A 112 12.32 -18.89 8.90
N SER A 113 12.54 -19.95 9.68
CA SER A 113 12.38 -21.35 9.29
C SER A 113 10.93 -21.82 9.20
N GLU A 114 10.01 -21.22 9.97
CA GLU A 114 8.61 -21.60 10.13
C GLU A 114 7.63 -20.63 9.43
N ALA A 115 8.04 -19.39 9.14
CA ALA A 115 7.20 -18.41 8.42
C ALA A 115 6.83 -18.83 6.97
N ARG A 116 7.53 -19.84 6.42
CA ARG A 116 7.24 -20.44 5.12
C ARG A 116 6.28 -21.63 5.21
N ASP A 117 5.91 -22.07 6.42
CA ASP A 117 4.91 -23.10 6.61
C ASP A 117 3.50 -22.50 6.48
N PRO A 118 2.72 -22.90 5.46
CA PRO A 118 1.33 -22.44 5.29
C PRO A 118 0.46 -22.67 6.54
N SER A 119 0.79 -23.66 7.38
CA SER A 119 0.07 -24.00 8.61
C SER A 119 0.20 -22.94 9.71
N VAL A 120 1.30 -22.19 9.73
CA VAL A 120 1.50 -21.10 10.71
C VAL A 120 0.66 -19.89 10.32
N TRP A 121 0.60 -19.58 9.02
CA TRP A 121 -0.26 -18.53 8.48
C TRP A 121 -1.74 -18.82 8.70
N GLU A 122 -2.18 -20.06 8.50
CA GLU A 122 -3.58 -20.44 8.71
C GLU A 122 -4.07 -20.09 10.13
N ARG A 123 -3.21 -20.25 11.14
CA ARG A 123 -3.52 -19.92 12.54
C ARG A 123 -3.62 -18.41 12.83
N GLN A 124 -3.01 -17.56 12.00
CA GLN A 124 -2.98 -16.10 12.18
C GLN A 124 -4.00 -15.34 11.32
N ARG A 125 -4.76 -16.05 10.48
CA ARG A 125 -5.72 -15.50 9.51
C ARG A 125 -7.01 -14.96 10.17
N ASN A 126 -6.91 -13.93 11.00
CA ASN A 126 -8.04 -13.15 11.54
C ASN A 126 -8.19 -11.81 10.80
N PHE A 127 -8.36 -11.88 9.48
CA PHE A 127 -8.61 -10.68 8.69
C PHE A 127 -10.05 -10.21 8.84
N GLY A 128 -10.23 -8.98 9.30
CA GLY A 128 -11.53 -8.31 9.24
C GLY A 128 -12.00 -8.15 7.79
N THR A 129 -13.32 -7.97 7.60
CA THR A 129 -13.93 -7.78 6.27
C THR A 129 -13.28 -6.65 5.45
N GLY A 130 -12.75 -5.62 6.11
CA GLY A 130 -12.03 -4.51 5.48
C GLY A 130 -10.66 -4.87 4.88
N THR A 131 -9.99 -5.93 5.35
CA THR A 131 -8.66 -6.33 4.83
C THR A 131 -8.76 -7.07 3.49
N TYR A 132 -9.86 -7.76 3.21
CA TYR A 132 -10.07 -8.46 1.92
C TYR A 132 -10.03 -7.52 0.71
N ARG A 133 -10.26 -6.22 0.92
CA ARG A 133 -10.22 -5.19 -0.12
C ARG A 133 -8.86 -5.10 -0.81
N TYR A 134 -7.79 -5.26 -0.04
CA TYR A 134 -6.41 -5.13 -0.52
C TYR A 134 -5.72 -6.48 -0.74
N MET A 135 -6.34 -7.57 -0.27
CA MET A 135 -5.77 -8.92 -0.33
C MET A 135 -5.62 -9.44 -1.76
N ALA A 136 -4.40 -9.83 -2.11
CA ALA A 136 -4.08 -10.46 -3.38
C ALA A 136 -4.92 -11.74 -3.63
N PRO A 137 -5.35 -11.99 -4.88
CA PRO A 137 -6.27 -13.08 -5.20
C PRO A 137 -5.73 -14.47 -4.84
N GLU A 138 -4.42 -14.69 -4.97
CA GLU A 138 -3.75 -15.96 -4.63
C GLU A 138 -3.81 -16.29 -3.14
N LEU A 139 -3.92 -15.30 -2.25
CA LEU A 139 -4.09 -15.53 -0.79
C LEU A 139 -5.49 -16.04 -0.42
N ALA A 140 -6.38 -16.24 -1.41
CA ALA A 140 -7.58 -17.04 -1.21
C ALA A 140 -7.21 -18.46 -0.78
N ASP A 141 -6.28 -19.05 -1.52
CA ASP A 141 -5.75 -20.38 -1.28
C ASP A 141 -5.00 -20.36 0.05
N ARG A 142 -5.46 -21.19 0.98
CA ARG A 142 -4.90 -21.29 2.33
C ARG A 142 -3.47 -21.82 2.31
N ALA A 143 -3.08 -22.53 1.26
CA ALA A 143 -1.71 -23.02 1.09
C ALA A 143 -0.73 -21.92 0.62
N CYS A 144 -1.23 -20.77 0.15
CA CYS A 144 -0.39 -19.69 -0.35
C CYS A 144 0.04 -18.75 0.79
N ALA A 145 1.35 -18.61 0.99
CA ALA A 145 1.92 -17.67 1.93
C ALA A 145 2.10 -16.27 1.31
N PRO A 146 1.95 -15.19 2.08
CA PRO A 146 2.29 -13.83 1.65
C PRO A 146 3.74 -13.71 1.15
N ASN A 147 3.92 -12.92 0.12
CA ASN A 147 5.22 -12.60 -0.48
C ASN A 147 5.23 -11.15 -0.99
N GLU A 148 6.35 -10.72 -1.56
CA GLU A 148 6.55 -9.36 -2.07
C GLU A 148 5.48 -8.96 -3.09
N GLN A 149 5.06 -9.91 -3.94
CA GLN A 149 4.06 -9.66 -4.97
C GLN A 149 2.65 -9.51 -4.40
N THR A 150 2.37 -10.06 -3.21
CA THR A 150 1.10 -9.83 -2.50
C THR A 150 1.01 -8.40 -1.95
N ASP A 151 2.12 -7.82 -1.51
CA ASP A 151 2.19 -6.41 -1.11
C ASP A 151 2.04 -5.50 -2.34
N VAL A 152 2.66 -5.85 -3.47
CA VAL A 152 2.52 -5.11 -4.74
C VAL A 152 1.06 -5.07 -5.22
N TYR A 153 0.31 -6.16 -5.08
CA TYR A 153 -1.12 -6.15 -5.39
C TYR A 153 -1.89 -5.19 -4.49
N SER A 154 -1.61 -5.26 -3.18
CA SER A 154 -2.23 -4.38 -2.18
C SER A 154 -1.95 -2.91 -2.50
N SER A 155 -0.71 -2.59 -2.87
CA SER A 155 -0.28 -1.23 -3.22
C SER A 155 -1.00 -0.72 -4.46
N ALA A 156 -1.28 -1.57 -5.45
CA ALA A 156 -2.04 -1.20 -6.65
C ALA A 156 -3.48 -0.77 -6.34
N ILE A 157 -4.16 -1.49 -5.44
CA ILE A 157 -5.50 -1.10 -4.98
C ILE A 157 -5.45 0.25 -4.26
N ILE A 158 -4.43 0.48 -3.42
CA ILE A 158 -4.26 1.75 -2.71
C ILE A 158 -3.92 2.90 -3.69
N MET A 159 -3.07 2.67 -4.69
CA MET A 159 -2.79 3.65 -5.75
C MET A 159 -4.08 4.08 -6.46
N TRP A 160 -5.00 3.14 -6.71
CA TRP A 160 -6.31 3.44 -7.26
C TRP A 160 -7.13 4.35 -6.33
N GLU A 161 -7.17 4.07 -5.04
CA GLU A 161 -7.88 4.91 -4.05
C GLU A 161 -7.29 6.33 -3.97
N ILE A 162 -5.95 6.44 -3.95
CA ILE A 162 -5.23 7.71 -3.96
C ILE A 162 -5.60 8.55 -5.20
N CYS A 163 -5.70 7.92 -6.37
CA CYS A 163 -5.94 8.62 -7.63
C CYS A 163 -7.41 9.02 -7.84
N THR A 164 -8.33 8.29 -7.21
CA THR A 164 -9.77 8.50 -7.37
C THR A 164 -10.40 9.25 -6.19
N GLY A 165 -9.75 9.25 -5.02
CA GLY A 165 -10.33 9.73 -3.76
C GLY A 165 -11.45 8.84 -3.23
N MET A 166 -11.63 7.64 -3.80
CA MET A 166 -12.74 6.73 -3.49
C MET A 166 -12.25 5.50 -2.75
N MET A 167 -13.13 4.88 -1.97
CA MET A 167 -12.88 3.57 -1.40
C MET A 167 -13.09 2.49 -2.48
N ALA A 168 -12.07 1.68 -2.75
CA ALA A 168 -12.09 0.63 -3.75
C ALA A 168 -13.20 -0.37 -3.41
N PHE A 169 -14.00 -0.84 -4.37
CA PHE A 169 -15.10 -1.81 -4.12
C PHE A 169 -16.11 -1.41 -3.03
N SER A 170 -16.38 -0.11 -2.81
CA SER A 170 -17.32 0.36 -1.77
C SER A 170 -18.69 -0.34 -1.83
N HIS A 171 -19.22 -0.51 -3.04
CA HIS A 171 -20.53 -1.12 -3.31
C HIS A 171 -20.47 -2.65 -3.55
N ALA A 172 -19.26 -3.23 -3.61
CA ALA A 172 -19.02 -4.62 -4.00
C ALA A 172 -18.22 -5.40 -2.95
N ILE A 173 -18.04 -4.86 -1.74
CA ILE A 173 -17.23 -5.47 -0.67
C ILE A 173 -17.71 -6.89 -0.30
N HIS A 174 -19.02 -7.12 -0.33
CA HIS A 174 -19.61 -8.43 -0.04
C HIS A 174 -19.21 -9.49 -1.08
N LEU A 175 -18.95 -9.09 -2.33
CA LEU A 175 -18.50 -9.99 -3.40
C LEU A 175 -17.05 -10.43 -3.23
N LEU A 176 -16.23 -9.68 -2.48
CA LEU A 176 -14.83 -10.02 -2.25
C LEU A 176 -14.64 -11.23 -1.33
N ALA A 177 -15.70 -11.65 -0.61
CA ALA A 177 -15.70 -12.89 0.17
C ALA A 177 -15.74 -14.14 -0.72
N ASP A 178 -16.26 -14.03 -1.95
CA ASP A 178 -16.24 -15.12 -2.92
C ASP A 178 -14.92 -15.09 -3.71
N GLU A 179 -14.13 -16.15 -3.53
CA GLU A 179 -12.85 -16.32 -4.22
C GLU A 179 -13.00 -16.31 -5.75
N ASN A 180 -14.07 -16.89 -6.29
CA ASN A 180 -14.30 -16.96 -7.73
C ASN A 180 -14.59 -15.58 -8.32
N VAL A 181 -15.14 -14.66 -7.52
CA VAL A 181 -15.39 -13.28 -7.94
C VAL A 181 -14.15 -12.42 -7.72
N ARG A 182 -13.50 -12.52 -6.55
CA ARG A 182 -12.35 -11.69 -6.18
C ARG A 182 -11.18 -11.80 -7.15
N LYS A 183 -10.95 -12.98 -7.76
CA LYS A 183 -9.92 -13.17 -8.79
C LYS A 183 -10.08 -12.20 -9.96
N PHE A 184 -11.30 -11.92 -10.39
CA PHE A 184 -11.54 -11.12 -11.59
C PHE A 184 -11.98 -9.68 -11.30
N LEU A 185 -12.35 -9.37 -10.06
CA LEU A 185 -12.83 -8.04 -9.71
C LEU A 185 -11.66 -7.05 -9.60
N ARG A 186 -11.75 -5.94 -10.33
CA ARG A 186 -10.86 -4.78 -10.21
C ARG A 186 -11.67 -3.48 -10.14
N PRO A 187 -11.22 -2.46 -9.40
CA PRO A 187 -11.86 -1.15 -9.42
C PRO A 187 -11.80 -0.50 -10.83
N PRO A 188 -12.82 0.28 -11.24
CA PRO A 188 -12.86 0.90 -12.57
C PRO A 188 -11.83 2.03 -12.69
N VAL A 189 -11.05 2.04 -13.77
CA VAL A 189 -9.91 2.97 -13.96
C VAL A 189 -10.27 4.26 -14.68
N ASP A 190 -11.47 4.37 -15.26
CA ASP A 190 -11.90 5.50 -16.10
C ASP A 190 -11.73 6.86 -15.42
N ARG A 191 -12.01 6.90 -14.10
CA ARG A 191 -11.91 8.13 -13.30
C ARG A 191 -10.48 8.66 -13.20
N ILE A 192 -9.47 7.81 -13.31
CA ILE A 192 -8.06 8.21 -13.19
C ILE A 192 -7.68 9.16 -14.34
N GLY A 193 -8.16 8.90 -15.56
CA GLY A 193 -7.98 9.78 -16.72
C GLY A 193 -6.51 10.06 -17.08
N TRP A 194 -5.59 9.15 -16.73
CA TRP A 194 -4.16 9.28 -17.00
C TRP A 194 -3.56 7.93 -17.38
N VAL A 195 -3.62 7.61 -18.69
CA VAL A 195 -3.28 6.29 -19.25
C VAL A 195 -1.92 5.74 -18.78
N PRO A 196 -0.80 6.51 -18.79
CA PRO A 196 0.46 6.01 -18.27
C PRO A 196 0.42 5.52 -16.81
N LEU A 197 -0.36 6.19 -15.95
CA LEU A 197 -0.53 5.77 -14.55
C LEU A 197 -1.47 4.56 -14.44
N ILE A 198 -2.52 4.51 -15.26
CA ILE A 198 -3.42 3.35 -15.35
C ILE A 198 -2.60 2.09 -15.69
N ASN A 199 -1.71 2.17 -16.67
CA ASN A 199 -0.86 1.03 -17.06
C ASN A 199 0.02 0.52 -15.90
N VAL A 200 0.53 1.42 -15.05
CA VAL A 200 1.32 1.05 -13.86
C VAL A 200 0.46 0.31 -12.84
N ILE A 201 -0.72 0.86 -12.52
CA ILE A 201 -1.67 0.24 -11.59
C ILE A 201 -2.12 -1.12 -12.12
N GLU A 202 -2.41 -1.21 -13.42
CA GLU A 202 -2.88 -2.44 -14.04
C GLU A 202 -1.84 -3.55 -14.09
N ALA A 203 -0.58 -3.19 -14.31
CA ALA A 203 0.53 -4.13 -14.21
C ALA A 203 0.72 -4.63 -12.77
N ALA A 204 0.58 -3.74 -11.78
CA ALA A 204 0.78 -4.06 -10.36
C ALA A 204 -0.32 -4.97 -9.77
N TRP A 205 -1.58 -4.88 -10.23
CA TRP A 205 -2.66 -5.78 -9.78
C TRP A 205 -2.92 -6.97 -10.72
N HIS A 206 -1.94 -7.31 -11.57
CA HIS A 206 -2.07 -8.42 -12.51
C HIS A 206 -2.42 -9.73 -11.78
N GLN A 207 -3.28 -10.56 -12.37
CA GLN A 207 -3.76 -11.80 -11.74
C GLN A 207 -2.62 -12.73 -11.34
N GLU A 208 -1.73 -13.01 -12.29
CA GLU A 208 -0.52 -13.80 -12.10
C GLU A 208 0.55 -13.00 -11.32
N PRO A 209 0.96 -13.43 -10.11
CA PRO A 209 1.93 -12.68 -9.29
C PRO A 209 3.28 -12.48 -9.96
N SER A 210 3.74 -13.47 -10.73
CA SER A 210 5.02 -13.42 -11.44
C SER A 210 5.08 -12.36 -12.56
N ARG A 211 3.93 -11.83 -12.99
CA ARG A 211 3.85 -10.76 -14.00
C ARG A 211 3.78 -9.36 -13.41
N ARG A 212 3.63 -9.24 -12.08
CA ARG A 212 3.61 -7.93 -11.42
C ARG A 212 5.04 -7.37 -11.37
N PRO A 213 5.25 -6.08 -11.67
CA PRO A 213 6.54 -5.43 -11.45
C PRO A 213 6.89 -5.41 -9.96
N THR A 214 8.18 -5.30 -9.62
CA THR A 214 8.59 -5.10 -8.23
C THR A 214 8.24 -3.69 -7.75
N ALA A 215 8.14 -3.49 -6.44
CA ALA A 215 7.93 -2.15 -5.86
C ALA A 215 8.98 -1.12 -6.33
N SER A 216 10.24 -1.56 -6.50
CA SER A 216 11.30 -0.71 -7.05
C SER A 216 11.02 -0.29 -8.49
N MET A 217 10.57 -1.23 -9.35
CA MET A 217 10.24 -0.93 -10.74
C MET A 217 9.04 0.02 -10.84
N ILE A 218 8.01 -0.17 -10.00
CA ILE A 218 6.85 0.73 -9.92
C ILE A 218 7.31 2.13 -9.50
N CYS A 219 8.14 2.24 -8.46
CA CYS A 219 8.71 3.50 -8.02
C CYS A 219 9.43 4.24 -9.16
N ASP A 220 10.27 3.56 -9.94
CA ASP A 220 10.98 4.14 -11.07
C ASP A 220 10.03 4.61 -12.17
N GLN A 221 9.00 3.82 -12.49
CA GLN A 221 7.96 4.19 -13.46
C GLN A 221 7.22 5.47 -13.02
N LEU A 222 6.76 5.54 -11.77
CA LEU A 222 6.06 6.69 -11.21
C LEU A 222 6.94 7.95 -11.21
N GLN A 223 8.22 7.83 -10.85
CA GLN A 223 9.18 8.94 -10.94
C GLN A 223 9.38 9.40 -12.39
N GLY A 224 9.38 8.48 -13.36
CA GLY A 224 9.40 8.79 -14.78
C GLY A 224 8.21 9.65 -15.21
N LEU A 225 7.02 9.37 -14.68
CA LEU A 225 5.80 10.15 -14.96
C LEU A 225 5.88 11.59 -14.46
N ILE A 226 6.51 11.83 -13.30
CA ILE A 226 6.77 13.19 -12.79
C ILE A 226 7.67 13.96 -13.75
N LYS A 227 8.79 13.36 -14.16
CA LYS A 227 9.78 13.99 -15.05
C LYS A 227 9.15 14.40 -16.38
N GLN A 228 8.38 13.50 -16.98
CA GLN A 228 7.67 13.77 -18.24
C GLN A 228 6.67 14.93 -18.12
N SER A 229 5.96 15.02 -17.00
CA SER A 229 4.99 16.08 -16.73
C SER A 229 5.68 17.45 -16.60
N GLN A 230 6.85 17.50 -15.95
CA GLN A 230 7.66 18.72 -15.81
C GLN A 230 8.27 19.18 -17.15
N THR A 231 8.81 18.26 -17.95
CA THR A 231 9.38 18.59 -19.28
C THR A 231 8.32 19.14 -20.22
N ARG A 232 7.10 18.58 -20.20
CA ARG A 232 5.99 19.09 -21.02
C ARG A 232 5.60 20.50 -20.62
N PHE A 233 5.54 20.80 -19.32
CA PHE A 233 5.25 22.14 -18.82
C PHE A 233 6.31 23.18 -19.23
N GLN A 234 7.60 22.82 -19.16
CA GLN A 234 8.69 23.69 -19.60
C GLN A 234 8.63 23.99 -21.11
N ARG A 235 8.40 22.97 -21.94
CA ARG A 235 8.23 23.13 -23.39
C ARG A 235 7.05 24.02 -23.76
N PHE A 236 5.94 23.90 -23.03
CA PHE A 236 4.80 24.79 -23.22
C PHE A 236 5.16 26.25 -22.91
N ARG A 237 5.87 26.54 -21.80
CA ARG A 237 6.28 27.92 -21.46
C ARG A 237 7.25 28.52 -22.49
N SER A 238 8.13 27.72 -23.07
CA SER A 238 9.06 28.19 -24.12
C SER A 238 8.41 28.44 -25.48
N CYS A 239 7.19 27.97 -25.74
CA CYS A 239 6.46 28.26 -26.98
C CYS A 239 5.63 29.56 -26.93
N PHE A 240 5.51 30.18 -25.75
CA PHE A 240 4.76 31.43 -25.54
C PHE A 240 5.67 32.61 -25.14
N LEU A 241 6.99 32.44 -25.28
CA LEU A 241 8.02 33.48 -25.18
C LEU A 241 8.74 33.55 -26.54
#